data_AF-A0A960VWY9-F1
#
_entry.id   AF-A0A960VWY9-F1
#
_cell.length_a   1.000
_cell.length_b   1.000
_cell.length_c   1.000
_cell.angle_alpha   90.00
_cell.angle_beta   90.00
_cell.angle_gamma   90.00
#
_symmetry.space_group_name_H-M   'P 1'
#
loop_
_entity.id
_entity.type
_entity.pdbx_description
1 polymer ?
#
loop_
_entity_poly.entity_id
_entity_poly.type
_entity_poly.pdbx_seq_one_letter_code
_entity_poly.pdbx_strand_id
1 'polypeptide(L)'
;MKTHYHKSMTVEKWSEYGFAKQILMIGSEFARAKSLIQKRKFDHVKECYARAMELVDLTIYDPKWNTLTKLRELLRFREMMGILYTEKFDDLQECNLYYKVLLSWNGETAKVEI
;
A
#
# COMPACT_ATOMS: atom_id res chain seq x y z
N MET A 1 0.57 16.43 4.53
CA MET A 1 1.78 15.61 4.27
C MET A 1 2.31 15.90 2.88
N LYS A 2 3.62 15.93 2.66
CA LYS A 2 4.24 16.13 1.34
C LYS A 2 4.66 14.78 0.76
N THR A 3 4.31 14.48 -0.48
CA THR A 3 4.73 13.26 -1.19
C THR A 3 6.12 13.45 -1.78
N HIS A 4 6.98 12.44 -1.69
CA HIS A 4 8.36 12.47 -2.20
C HIS A 4 8.46 11.87 -3.60
N TYR A 5 7.69 10.83 -3.91
CA TYR A 5 7.84 10.08 -5.17
C TYR A 5 6.84 10.44 -6.28
N HIS A 6 5.86 11.33 -6.03
CA HIS A 6 4.94 11.79 -7.09
C HIS A 6 4.53 13.26 -6.91
N LYS A 7 5.15 14.14 -7.69
CA LYS A 7 4.83 15.59 -7.72
C LYS A 7 3.37 15.91 -8.08
N SER A 8 2.65 14.97 -8.71
CA SER A 8 1.27 15.15 -9.20
C SER A 8 0.18 14.55 -8.30
N MET A 9 0.54 13.85 -7.22
CA MET A 9 -0.42 13.29 -6.27
C MET A 9 -0.45 14.15 -5.01
N THR A 10 -1.36 15.11 -4.97
CA THR A 10 -1.60 15.98 -3.81
C THR A 10 -2.58 15.33 -2.84
N VAL A 11 -2.66 15.87 -1.62
CA VAL A 11 -3.60 15.39 -0.58
C VAL A 11 -5.04 15.57 -1.05
N GLU A 12 -5.33 16.70 -1.70
CA GLU A 12 -6.67 17.06 -2.17
C GLU A 12 -7.13 16.06 -3.24
N LYS A 13 -6.30 15.82 -4.25
CA LYS A 13 -6.58 14.84 -5.31
C LYS A 13 -6.74 13.42 -4.75
N TRP A 14 -5.93 13.04 -3.76
CA TRP A 14 -6.07 11.74 -3.12
C TRP A 14 -7.40 11.60 -2.37
N SER A 15 -7.82 12.65 -1.68
CA SER A 15 -9.08 12.68 -0.93
C SER A 15 -10.33 12.72 -1.83
N GLU A 16 -10.21 12.94 -3.14
CA GLU A 16 -11.34 12.75 -4.06
C GLU A 16 -11.69 11.27 -4.27
N TYR A 17 -10.74 10.36 -4.04
CA TYR A 17 -10.97 8.93 -4.23
C TYR A 17 -11.69 8.28 -3.04
N GLY A 18 -12.59 7.34 -3.35
CA GLY A 18 -13.19 6.47 -2.34
C GLY A 18 -12.19 5.44 -1.79
N PHE A 19 -12.47 4.90 -0.61
CA PHE A 19 -11.57 3.99 0.10
C PHE A 19 -11.12 2.80 -0.75
N ALA A 20 -12.07 2.12 -1.41
CA ALA A 20 -11.76 0.98 -2.28
C ALA A 20 -10.75 1.32 -3.39
N LYS A 21 -10.87 2.52 -3.99
CA LYS A 21 -9.95 2.99 -5.03
C LYS A 21 -8.57 3.32 -4.45
N GLN A 22 -8.52 3.96 -3.28
CA GLN A 22 -7.26 4.24 -2.59
C GLN A 22 -6.52 2.93 -2.25
N ILE A 23 -7.22 1.92 -1.72
CA ILE A 23 -6.66 0.60 -1.43
C ILE A 23 -6.18 -0.10 -2.71
N LEU A 24 -6.93 -0.06 -3.80
CA LEU A 24 -6.51 -0.61 -5.09
C LEU A 24 -5.24 0.06 -5.64
N MET A 25 -5.13 1.39 -5.49
CA MET A 25 -3.93 2.12 -5.89
C MET A 25 -2.72 1.73 -5.04
N ILE A 26 -2.89 1.54 -3.72
CA ILE A 26 -1.84 0.96 -2.86
C ILE A 26 -1.49 -0.46 -3.32
N GLY A 27 -2.48 -1.32 -3.55
CA GLY A 27 -2.29 -2.69 -4.04
C GLY A 27 -1.55 -2.76 -5.38
N SER A 28 -1.73 -1.77 -6.26
CA SER A 28 -1.02 -1.71 -7.55
C SER A 28 0.51 -1.58 -7.38
N GLU A 29 0.98 -0.96 -6.30
CA GLU A 29 2.40 -0.89 -5.95
C GLU A 29 2.93 -2.25 -5.49
N PHE A 30 2.13 -3.02 -4.73
CA PHE A 30 2.47 -4.40 -4.35
C PHE A 30 2.47 -5.35 -5.56
N ALA A 31 1.52 -5.22 -6.48
CA ALA A 31 1.54 -5.97 -7.74
C ALA A 31 2.80 -5.66 -8.56
N ARG A 32 3.25 -4.40 -8.58
CA ARG A 32 4.50 -4.00 -9.22
C ARG A 32 5.72 -4.60 -8.51
N ALA A 33 5.79 -4.49 -7.19
CA ALA A 33 6.85 -5.10 -6.37
C ALA A 33 6.95 -6.61 -6.62
N LYS A 34 5.83 -7.34 -6.59
CA LYS A 34 5.74 -8.77 -6.91
C LYS A 34 6.39 -9.09 -8.26
N SER A 35 6.03 -8.35 -9.32
CA SER A 35 6.62 -8.55 -10.65
C SER A 35 8.13 -8.29 -10.68
N LEU A 36 8.61 -7.29 -9.94
CA LEU A 36 10.02 -6.95 -9.84
C LEU A 36 10.81 -8.02 -9.06
N ILE A 37 10.27 -8.53 -7.96
CA ILE A 37 10.86 -9.62 -7.17
C ILE A 37 11.01 -10.88 -8.03
N GLN A 38 9.95 -11.27 -8.76
CA GLN A 38 9.98 -12.42 -9.67
C GLN A 38 11.06 -12.26 -10.77
N LYS A 39 11.30 -11.02 -11.23
CA LYS A 39 12.34 -10.67 -12.20
C LYS A 39 13.71 -10.44 -11.57
N ARG A 40 13.86 -10.61 -10.25
CA ARG A 40 15.07 -10.34 -9.46
C ARG A 40 15.61 -8.91 -9.63
N LYS A 41 14.73 -7.93 -9.82
CA LYS A 41 15.06 -6.49 -9.95
C LYS A 41 14.85 -5.77 -8.62
N PHE A 42 15.64 -6.14 -7.61
CA PHE A 42 15.39 -5.77 -6.21
C PHE A 42 15.58 -4.28 -5.90
N ASP A 43 16.44 -3.59 -6.64
CA ASP A 43 16.69 -2.14 -6.45
C ASP A 43 15.41 -1.30 -6.54
N HIS A 44 14.47 -1.70 -7.40
CA HIS A 44 13.21 -1.00 -7.63
C HIS A 44 12.06 -1.46 -6.72
N VAL A 45 12.25 -2.55 -5.95
CA VAL A 45 11.21 -3.07 -5.06
C VAL A 45 10.98 -2.13 -3.89
N LYS A 46 12.06 -1.60 -3.31
CA LYS A 46 11.98 -0.58 -2.24
C LYS A 46 11.28 0.68 -2.69
N GLU A 47 11.43 1.10 -3.95
CA GLU A 47 10.71 2.26 -4.50
C GLU A 47 9.19 2.03 -4.51
N CYS A 48 8.75 0.82 -4.89
CA CYS A 48 7.34 0.44 -4.86
C CYS A 48 6.77 0.46 -3.43
N TYR A 49 7.50 -0.11 -2.46
CA TYR A 49 7.06 -0.11 -1.06
C TYR A 49 7.08 1.30 -0.44
N ALA A 50 8.09 2.11 -0.74
CA ALA A 50 8.13 3.50 -0.33
C ALA A 50 6.91 4.25 -0.86
N ARG A 51 6.57 4.05 -2.13
CA ARG A 51 5.37 4.64 -2.72
C ARG A 51 4.08 4.13 -2.08
N ALA A 52 3.97 2.83 -1.82
CA ALA A 52 2.82 2.27 -1.10
C ALA A 52 2.67 2.87 0.30
N MET A 53 3.77 3.07 1.04
CA MET A 53 3.74 3.69 2.37
C MET A 53 3.25 5.14 2.29
N GLU A 54 3.70 5.92 1.30
CA GLU A 54 3.18 7.28 1.09
C GLU A 54 1.67 7.30 0.85
N LEU A 55 1.15 6.36 0.06
CA LEU A 55 -0.28 6.27 -0.24
C LEU A 55 -1.10 5.82 0.99
N VAL A 56 -0.55 4.91 1.80
CA VAL A 56 -1.12 4.54 3.10
C VAL A 56 -1.15 5.75 4.02
N ASP A 57 -0.05 6.50 4.11
CA ASP A 57 0.02 7.71 4.94
C ASP A 57 -1.00 8.76 4.46
N LEU A 58 -1.15 8.99 3.15
CA LEU A 58 -2.20 9.86 2.61
C LEU A 58 -3.60 9.38 2.99
N THR A 59 -3.82 8.07 3.05
CA THR A 59 -5.09 7.46 3.46
C THR A 59 -5.34 7.61 4.96
N ILE A 60 -4.30 7.50 5.78
CA ILE A 60 -4.36 7.73 7.24
C ILE A 60 -4.75 9.18 7.56
N TYR A 61 -4.19 10.14 6.82
CA TYR A 61 -4.46 11.57 7.02
C TYR A 61 -5.79 12.05 6.40
N ASP A 62 -6.50 11.19 5.65
CA ASP A 62 -7.79 11.55 5.06
C ASP A 62 -8.90 11.49 6.13
N PRO A 63 -9.52 12.63 6.50
CA PRO A 63 -10.51 12.68 7.57
C PRO A 63 -11.72 11.76 7.37
N LYS A 64 -12.03 11.40 6.11
CA LYS A 64 -13.14 10.48 5.77
C LYS A 64 -12.98 9.10 6.40
N TRP A 65 -11.74 8.70 6.70
CA TRP A 65 -11.43 7.36 7.23
C TRP A 65 -11.03 7.35 8.70
N ASN A 66 -11.17 8.49 9.39
CA ASN A 66 -10.86 8.65 10.82
C ASN A 66 -11.93 8.00 11.73
N THR A 67 -12.40 6.81 11.36
CA THR A 67 -13.10 5.94 12.31
C THR A 67 -12.04 5.15 13.07
N LEU A 68 -12.24 4.96 14.38
CA LEU A 68 -11.26 4.30 15.25
C LEU A 68 -10.81 2.93 14.68
N THR A 69 -11.75 2.17 14.11
CA THR A 69 -11.45 0.86 13.52
C THR A 69 -10.58 0.96 12.26
N LYS A 70 -10.92 1.81 11.29
CA LYS A 70 -10.17 1.90 10.02
C LYS A 70 -8.78 2.48 10.24
N LEU A 71 -8.70 3.55 11.04
CA LEU A 71 -7.44 4.20 11.36
C LEU A 71 -6.47 3.22 12.05
N ARG A 72 -6.97 2.42 12.99
CA ARG A 72 -6.15 1.41 13.69
C ARG A 72 -5.58 0.37 12.73
N GLU A 73 -6.38 -0.19 11.83
CA GLU A 73 -5.88 -1.20 10.88
C GLU A 73 -4.93 -0.59 9.83
N LEU A 74 -5.15 0.66 9.40
CA LEU A 74 -4.21 1.39 8.55
C LEU A 74 -2.86 1.61 9.22
N LEU A 75 -2.86 2.02 10.49
CA LEU A 75 -1.62 2.23 11.27
C LEU A 75 -0.86 0.92 11.48
N ARG A 76 -1.54 -0.18 11.84
CA ARG A 76 -0.92 -1.51 11.94
C ARG A 76 -0.31 -1.96 10.63
N PHE A 77 -1.05 -1.82 9.53
CA PHE A 77 -0.54 -2.14 8.21
C PHE A 77 0.71 -1.31 7.90
N ARG A 78 0.69 -0.02 8.24
CA ARG A 78 1.81 0.90 8.05
C ARG A 78 3.05 0.55 8.87
N GLU A 79 2.89 0.04 10.09
CA GLU A 79 3.99 -0.48 10.92
C GLU A 79 4.58 -1.76 10.32
N MET A 80 3.72 -2.71 9.94
CA MET A 80 4.16 -3.96 9.29
C MET A 80 4.92 -3.68 7.99
N MET A 81 4.49 -2.70 7.19
CA MET A 81 5.22 -2.29 6.00
C MET A 81 6.64 -1.82 6.29
N GLY A 82 6.89 -1.25 7.47
CA GLY A 82 8.24 -0.89 7.92
C GLY A 82 9.14 -2.12 8.00
N ILE A 83 8.65 -3.20 8.62
CA ILE A 83 9.36 -4.49 8.72
C ILE A 83 9.60 -5.08 7.34
N LEU A 84 8.56 -5.10 6.48
CA LEU A 84 8.70 -5.57 5.09
C LEU A 84 9.80 -4.80 4.34
N TYR A 85 9.83 -3.47 4.49
CA TYR A 85 10.78 -2.61 3.80
C TYR A 85 12.22 -2.80 4.27
N THR A 86 12.45 -2.97 5.58
CA THR A 86 13.79 -3.05 6.16
C THR A 86 14.38 -4.46 6.12
N GLU A 87 13.56 -5.49 6.32
CA GLU A 87 14.03 -6.85 6.59
C GLU A 87 13.64 -7.87 5.52
N LYS A 88 12.53 -7.67 4.80
CA LYS A 88 11.91 -8.70 3.94
C LYS A 88 11.57 -8.20 2.53
N PHE A 89 12.28 -7.18 2.05
CA PHE A 89 11.82 -6.45 0.88
C PHE A 89 11.85 -7.26 -0.42
N ASP A 90 12.74 -8.25 -0.51
CA ASP A 90 12.90 -9.16 -1.64
C ASP A 90 12.13 -10.48 -1.48
N ASP A 91 11.44 -10.68 -0.36
CA ASP A 91 10.66 -11.89 -0.09
C ASP A 91 9.31 -11.85 -0.83
N LEU A 92 9.14 -12.78 -1.78
CA LEU A 92 7.94 -12.89 -2.58
C LEU A 92 6.71 -13.33 -1.77
N GLN A 93 6.90 -14.20 -0.77
CA GLN A 93 5.80 -14.70 0.05
C GLN A 93 5.28 -13.60 0.97
N GLU A 94 6.20 -12.86 1.58
CA GLU A 94 5.85 -11.67 2.37
C GLU A 94 5.14 -10.63 1.50
N CYS A 95 5.70 -10.28 0.33
CA CYS A 95 5.02 -9.37 -0.62
C CYS A 95 3.58 -9.81 -0.94
N ASN A 96 3.36 -11.11 -1.17
CA ASN A 96 2.03 -11.65 -1.46
C ASN A 96 1.09 -11.59 -0.26
N LEU A 97 1.59 -11.84 0.96
CA LEU A 97 0.80 -11.78 2.18
C LEU A 97 0.23 -10.37 2.38
N TYR A 98 1.07 -9.34 2.26
CA TYR A 98 0.65 -7.95 2.40
C TYR A 98 -0.33 -7.55 1.29
N TYR A 99 -0.10 -8.03 0.07
CA TYR A 99 -1.02 -7.78 -1.02
C TYR A 99 -2.40 -8.40 -0.76
N LYS A 100 -2.46 -9.63 -0.24
CA LYS A 100 -3.71 -10.30 0.16
C LYS A 100 -4.42 -9.55 1.28
N VAL A 101 -3.70 -9.07 2.29
CA VAL A 101 -4.27 -8.24 3.36
C VAL A 101 -4.93 -6.98 2.79
N LEU A 102 -4.28 -6.27 1.86
CA LEU A 102 -4.88 -5.09 1.21
C LEU A 102 -6.14 -5.45 0.43
N LEU A 103 -6.12 -6.51 -0.38
CA LEU A 103 -7.29 -6.91 -1.14
C LEU A 103 -8.45 -7.37 -0.24
N SER A 104 -8.17 -7.85 0.98
CA SER A 104 -9.21 -8.23 1.95
C SER A 104 -10.07 -7.06 2.44
N TRP A 105 -9.57 -5.82 2.33
CA TRP A 105 -10.29 -4.62 2.76
C TRP A 105 -11.41 -4.18 1.82
N ASN A 106 -11.56 -4.86 0.68
CA ASN A 106 -12.70 -4.72 -0.23
C ASN A 106 -13.28 -6.12 -0.50
N GLY A 107 -14.58 -6.30 -0.24
CA GLY A 107 -15.25 -7.60 -0.33
C GLY A 107 -15.30 -8.20 -1.74
N GLU A 108 -15.17 -7.39 -2.80
CA GLU A 108 -15.05 -7.87 -4.17
C GLU A 108 -13.63 -8.39 -4.44
N THR A 109 -12.61 -7.63 -4.04
CA THR A 109 -11.20 -7.99 -4.26
C THR A 109 -10.73 -9.11 -3.35
N ALA A 110 -11.37 -9.30 -2.19
CA ALA A 110 -11.08 -10.39 -1.28
C ALA A 110 -11.28 -11.79 -1.90
N LYS A 111 -12.04 -11.87 -3.00
CA LYS A 111 -12.32 -13.13 -3.73
C LYS A 111 -11.29 -13.45 -4.80
N VAL A 112 -10.35 -12.54 -5.07
CA VAL A 112 -9.35 -12.71 -6.13
C VAL A 112 -8.19 -13.55 -5.58
N GLU A 113 -7.89 -14.66 -6.27
CA GLU A 113 -6.69 -15.45 -5.98
C GLU A 113 -5.44 -14.78 -6.58
N ILE A 114 -4.40 -14.66 -5.75
CA ILE A 114 -3.12 -13.99 -6.07
C ILE A 114 -1.92 -14.85 -5.72
#